data_AF-A0A531K261-F1
#
_entry.id   AF-A0A531K261-F1
#
_cell.length_a   1.000
_cell.length_b   1.000
_cell.length_c   1.000
_cell.angle_alpha   90.00
_cell.angle_beta   90.00
_cell.angle_gamma   90.00
#
_symmetry.space_group_name_H-M   'P 1'
#
loop_
_entity.id
_entity.type
_entity.pdbx_description
1 polymer ?
#
loop_
_entity_poly.entity_id
_entity_poly.type
_entity_poly.pdbx_seq_one_letter_code
_entity_poly.pdbx_strand_id
1 'polypeptide(L)' 'MIDSSQHKGSLLEVDGLSVDYGLKGVSSRAIDRISFELRAGEAVGLVG' A
#
# COMPACT_ATOMS: atom_id res chain seq x y z
N MET A 1 -29.21 11.04 -15.71
CA MET A 1 -28.10 11.93 -15.33
C MET A 1 -27.33 11.20 -14.25
N ILE A 2 -26.31 10.43 -14.64
CA ILE A 2 -25.40 9.80 -13.68
C ILE A 2 -24.28 10.79 -13.43
N ASP A 3 -24.12 11.19 -12.17
CA ASP A 3 -23.08 12.12 -11.74
C ASP A 3 -21.73 11.38 -11.74
N SER A 4 -20.99 11.51 -12.83
CA SER A 4 -19.73 10.80 -13.10
C SER A 4 -18.51 11.48 -12.47
N SER A 5 -18.69 12.32 -11.44
CA SER A 5 -17.64 13.24 -10.97
C SER A 5 -16.94 12.89 -9.65
N GLN A 6 -17.28 11.82 -8.93
CA GLN A 6 -16.93 11.75 -7.49
C GLN A 6 -16.07 10.58 -6.98
N HIS A 7 -15.38 9.78 -7.81
CA HIS A 7 -14.40 8.80 -7.30
C HIS A 7 -13.01 8.99 -7.94
N LYS A 8 -12.38 10.12 -7.62
CA LYS A 8 -10.95 10.38 -7.88
C LYS A 8 -10.08 10.20 -6.61
N GLY A 9 -10.55 9.43 -5.64
CA GLY A 9 -9.76 9.04 -4.48
C GLY A 9 -8.94 7.78 -4.76
N SER A 10 -7.80 7.63 -4.08
CA SER A 10 -7.13 6.34 -3.96
C SER A 10 -8.15 5.29 -3.50
N LEU A 11 -8.15 4.12 -4.13
CA LEU A 11 -8.93 2.97 -3.69
C LEU A 11 -8.25 2.30 -2.48
N LEU A 12 -6.91 2.31 -2.48
CA LEU A 12 -6.06 1.84 -1.40
C LEU A 12 -4.95 2.85 -1.16
N GLU A 13 -4.72 3.17 0.11
CA GLU A 13 -3.62 4.02 0.54
C GLU A 13 -2.84 3.29 1.63
N VAL A 14 -1.52 3.27 1.47
CA VAL A 14 -0.56 2.76 2.45
C VAL A 14 0.30 3.94 2.87
N ASP A 15 0.37 4.19 4.18
CA ASP A 15 1.16 5.28 4.74
C ASP A 15 2.13 4.73 5.80
N GLY A 16 3.44 4.88 5.56
CA GLY A 16 4.50 4.60 6.52
C GLY A 16 4.59 3.14 6.98
N LEU A 17 4.12 2.17 6.19
CA LEU A 17 4.06 0.77 6.58
C LEU A 17 5.46 0.25 6.92
N SER A 18 5.59 -0.28 8.13
CA SER A 18 6.77 -1.01 8.58
C SER A 18 6.35 -2.37 9.12
N VAL A 19 7.08 -3.41 8.74
CA VAL A 19 6.81 -4.79 9.15
C VAL A 19 8.09 -5.42 9.65
N ASP A 20 8.05 -5.88 10.89
CA ASP A 20 9.13 -6.62 11.53
C ASP A 20 8.68 -8.07 11.76
N TYR A 21 9.51 -9.04 11.38
CA TYR A 21 9.30 -10.45 11.69
C TYR A 21 10.21 -10.90 12.83
N GLY A 22 9.62 -11.57 13.82
CA GLY A 22 10.38 -12.24 14.88
C GLY A 22 10.90 -13.61 14.41
N LEU A 23 12.21 -13.77 14.32
CA LEU A 23 12.86 -15.02 13.99
C LEU A 23 13.82 -15.40 15.12
N LYS A 24 13.51 -16.50 15.83
CA LYS A 24 14.36 -17.07 16.90
C LYS A 24 14.81 -16.03 17.94
N GLY A 25 13.92 -15.12 18.33
CA GLY A 25 14.19 -14.08 19.33
C GLY A 25 14.90 -12.83 18.79
N VAL A 26 15.20 -12.77 17.48
CA VAL A 26 15.72 -11.58 16.80
C VAL A 26 14.62 -10.97 15.94
N SER A 27 14.42 -9.66 16.06
CA SER A 27 13.54 -8.91 15.17
C SER A 27 14.27 -8.57 13.88
N SER A 28 13.66 -8.86 12.73
CA SER A 28 14.18 -8.53 11.40
C SER A 28 13.18 -7.68 10.63
N ARG A 29 13.62 -6.50 10.18
CA ARG A 29 12.80 -5.59 9.39
C ARG A 29 12.62 -6.10 7.96
N ALA A 30 11.38 -6.36 7.56
CA ALA A 30 11.02 -6.77 6.20
C ALA A 30 10.52 -5.61 5.35
N ILE A 31 9.76 -4.69 5.93
CA ILE A 31 9.26 -3.48 5.27
C ILE A 31 9.64 -2.29 6.13
N ASP A 32 10.23 -1.23 5.55
CA ASP A 32 10.61 -0.01 6.28
C ASP A 32 9.93 1.24 5.69
N ARG A 33 8.94 1.77 6.42
CA ARG A 33 8.26 3.05 6.16
C ARG A 33 7.86 3.27 4.69
N ILE A 34 7.22 2.29 4.09
CA ILE A 34 6.76 2.39 2.70
C ILE A 34 5.38 3.05 2.65
N SER A 35 5.23 4.01 1.73
CA SER A 35 3.94 4.63 1.41
C SER A 35 3.66 4.50 -0.09
N PHE A 36 2.42 4.19 -0.46
CA PHE A 36 1.93 4.16 -1.84
C PHE A 36 0.41 4.22 -1.92
N GLU A 37 -0.12 4.52 -3.09
CA GLU A 37 -1.56 4.49 -3.38
C GLU A 37 -1.86 3.57 -4.58
N LEU A 38 -3.08 3.04 -4.62
CA LEU A 38 -3.65 2.35 -5.77
C LEU A 38 -5.01 2.96 -6.09
N ARG A 39 -5.23 3.35 -7.35
CA ARG A 39 -6.49 3.93 -7.82
C ARG A 39 -7.44 2.86 -8.34
N ALA A 40 -8.73 3.18 -8.38
CA ALA A 40 -9.73 2.28 -8.95
C ALA A 40 -9.44 2.01 -10.45
N GLY A 41 -9.34 0.73 -10.82
CA GLY A 41 -9.04 0.32 -12.20
C GLY A 41 -7.54 0.33 -12.56
N GLU A 42 -6.67 0.71 -11.63
CA GLU A 42 -5.22 0.66 -11.82
C GLU A 42 -4.68 -0.77 -11.61
N ALA A 43 -3.72 -1.18 -12.44
CA ALA A 43 -2.99 -2.44 -12.27
C ALA A 43 -1.52 -2.13 -11.98
N VAL A 44 -1.06 -2.45 -10.77
CA VAL A 44 0.31 -2.22 -10.30
C VAL A 44 1.01 -3.57 -10.07
N GLY A 45 2.26 -3.69 -10.54
CA GLY A 45 3.12 -4.84 -10.26
C GLY A 45 4.16 -4.49 -9.20
N LEU A 46 4.27 -5.33 -8.17
CA LEU A 46 5.39 -5.29 -7.23
C LEU A 46 6.49 -6.22 -7.73
N VAL A 47 7.68 -5.68 -7.97
CA VAL A 47 8.82 -6.42 -8.51
C VAL A 47 10.02 -6.20 -7.61
N GLY A 48 10.67 -7.29 -7.22
CA GLY A 48 11.78 -7.33 -6.26
C GLY A 48 12.06 -8.75 -5.82
#